data_AF-Q9U6S9-F1
#
_entry.id   AF-Q9U6S9-F1
#
_cell.length_a   1.000
_cell.length_b   1.000
_cell.length_c   1.000
_cell.angle_alpha   90.00
_cell.angle_beta   90.00
_cell.angle_gamma   90.00
#
_symmetry.space_group_name_H-M   'P 1'
#
loop_
_entity.id
_entity.type
_entity.pdbx_description
1 polymer ?
#
loop_
_entity_poly.entity_id
_entity_poly.type
_entity_poly.pdbx_seq_one_letter_code
_entity_poly.pdbx_strand_id
1 'polypeptide(L)'
;MLKQKELLLFAVVCLSLTQMVEPSQDVIKGMCLNFGKGLEECKKEMNLPDTVDADFYNFWKDDYVLTNRDTGCAIMCLSNKLELVSDGKLHHGNTLDFAKQHGADETVAQQLVDLIHTCEKALPDLEDPCLKVLEWAKCFKIEIHKLNWAPTMDVLAGEMLAEI
;
A
#
# COMPACT_ATOMS: atom_id res chain seq x y z
N MET A 1 -15.21 46.70 -0.25
CA MET A 1 -13.83 46.69 0.29
C MET A 1 -13.82 45.76 1.48
N LEU A 2 -13.39 44.50 1.30
CA LEU A 2 -13.21 43.58 2.44
C LEU A 2 -12.21 44.23 3.39
N LYS A 3 -12.54 44.29 4.68
CA LYS A 3 -11.62 44.86 5.68
C LYS A 3 -10.38 43.95 5.74
N GLN A 4 -9.20 44.53 5.90
CA GLN A 4 -7.92 43.81 5.97
C GLN A 4 -7.96 42.60 6.93
N LYS A 5 -8.73 42.70 8.02
CA LYS A 5 -8.96 41.62 8.98
C LYS A 5 -9.77 40.45 8.42
N GLU A 6 -10.76 40.72 7.57
CA GLU A 6 -11.57 39.70 6.88
C GLU A 6 -10.75 38.99 5.81
N LEU A 7 -9.87 39.71 5.12
CA LEU A 7 -8.95 39.13 4.13
C LEU A 7 -7.90 38.21 4.79
N LEU A 8 -7.37 38.61 5.95
CA LEU A 8 -6.46 37.79 6.76
C LEU A 8 -7.13 36.52 7.29
N LEU A 9 -8.37 36.62 7.80
CA LEU A 9 -9.12 35.47 8.27
C LEU A 9 -9.43 34.49 7.12
N PHE A 10 -9.83 35.03 5.96
CA PHE A 10 -10.09 34.23 4.78
C PHE A 10 -8.83 33.52 4.27
N ALA A 11 -7.68 34.21 4.27
CA ALA A 11 -6.40 33.61 3.91
C ALA A 11 -5.98 32.48 4.87
N VAL A 12 -6.16 32.66 6.19
CA VAL A 12 -5.86 31.61 7.19
C VAL A 12 -6.78 30.41 7.02
N VAL A 13 -8.08 30.63 6.79
CA VAL A 13 -9.04 29.53 6.54
C VAL A 13 -8.70 28.80 5.25
N CYS A 14 -8.41 29.51 4.16
CA CYS A 14 -7.99 28.90 2.90
C CYS A 14 -6.67 28.13 3.05
N LEU A 15 -5.70 28.64 3.82
CA LEU A 15 -4.43 27.96 4.11
C LEU A 15 -4.63 26.70 4.96
N SER A 16 -5.60 26.68 5.88
CA SER A 16 -5.97 25.47 6.63
C SER A 16 -6.73 24.42 5.82
N LEU A 17 -7.30 24.82 4.68
CA LEU A 17 -8.00 23.92 3.75
C LEU A 17 -7.07 23.36 2.67
N THR A 18 -5.94 24.01 2.42
CA THR A 18 -4.93 23.52 1.48
C THR A 18 -4.02 22.52 2.19
N GLN A 19 -4.22 21.24 1.86
CA GLN A 19 -3.32 20.11 2.10
C GLN A 19 -3.33 19.52 3.51
N MET A 20 -4.50 19.03 3.95
CA MET A 20 -4.48 17.77 4.69
C MET A 20 -4.42 16.65 3.65
N VAL A 21 -3.21 16.27 3.23
CA VAL A 21 -3.02 14.88 2.79
C VAL A 21 -3.40 14.06 4.02
N GLU A 22 -4.34 13.12 3.86
CA GLU A 22 -4.72 12.27 4.98
C GLU A 22 -3.45 11.57 5.46
N PRO A 23 -3.06 11.66 6.75
CA PRO A 23 -1.86 11.01 7.27
C PRO A 23 -1.75 9.54 6.83
N SER A 24 -2.89 8.88 6.67
CA SER A 24 -2.98 7.50 6.20
C SER A 24 -2.58 7.28 4.73
N GLN A 25 -2.81 8.22 3.81
CA GLN A 25 -2.38 8.08 2.42
C GLN A 25 -0.85 8.17 2.30
N ASP A 26 -0.23 9.06 3.09
CA ASP A 26 1.22 9.14 3.19
C ASP A 26 1.84 7.89 3.83
N VAL A 27 1.15 7.28 4.79
CA VAL A 27 1.53 5.96 5.35
C VAL A 27 1.50 4.87 4.27
N ILE A 28 0.40 4.73 3.53
CA ILE A 28 0.31 3.72 2.46
C ILE A 28 1.38 3.98 1.40
N LYS A 29 1.61 5.24 1.02
CA LYS A 29 2.68 5.62 0.10
C LYS A 29 4.05 5.15 0.60
N GLY A 30 4.40 5.46 1.85
CA GLY A 30 5.68 5.06 2.46
C GLY A 30 5.84 3.55 2.53
N MET A 31 4.77 2.82 2.88
CA MET A 31 4.75 1.37 2.86
C MET A 31 4.94 0.81 1.45
N CYS A 32 4.28 1.38 0.43
CA CYS A 32 4.40 0.91 -0.96
C CYS A 32 5.81 1.04 -1.51
N LEU A 33 6.46 2.20 -1.28
CA LEU A 33 7.82 2.44 -1.73
C LEU A 33 8.79 1.45 -1.09
N ASN A 34 8.68 1.21 0.22
CA ASN A 34 9.56 0.27 0.91
C ASN A 34 9.23 -1.20 0.61
N PHE A 35 7.96 -1.54 0.44
CA PHE A 35 7.54 -2.87 0.04
C PHE A 35 8.11 -3.25 -1.34
N GLY A 36 8.12 -2.30 -2.28
CA GLY A 36 8.63 -2.51 -3.64
C GLY A 36 10.15 -2.65 -3.77
N LYS A 37 10.95 -2.24 -2.77
CA LYS A 37 12.42 -2.23 -2.86
C LYS A 37 13.04 -3.60 -3.14
N GLY A 38 12.40 -4.68 -2.70
CA GLY A 38 12.86 -6.04 -2.95
C GLY A 38 12.41 -6.66 -4.27
N LEU A 39 11.65 -5.94 -5.12
CA LEU A 39 10.96 -6.54 -6.27
C LEU A 39 11.94 -7.16 -7.27
N GLU A 40 13.02 -6.45 -7.59
CA GLU A 40 14.05 -6.94 -8.53
C GLU A 40 14.79 -8.17 -8.00
N GLU A 41 14.99 -8.28 -6.70
CA GLU A 41 15.56 -9.49 -6.09
C GLU A 41 14.57 -10.65 -6.20
N CYS A 42 13.30 -10.44 -5.84
CA CYS A 42 12.26 -11.46 -5.94
C CYS A 42 12.06 -11.94 -7.38
N LYS A 43 12.08 -11.04 -8.36
CA LYS A 43 12.02 -11.40 -9.78
C LYS A 43 13.17 -12.32 -10.18
N LYS A 44 14.40 -12.03 -9.74
CA LYS A 44 15.58 -12.85 -10.05
C LYS A 44 15.54 -14.21 -9.32
N GLU A 45 15.23 -14.22 -8.04
CA GLU A 45 15.19 -15.44 -7.21
C GLU A 45 14.13 -16.42 -7.70
N MET A 46 12.98 -15.91 -8.13
CA MET A 46 11.84 -16.73 -8.57
C MET A 46 11.72 -16.85 -10.09
N ASN A 47 12.64 -16.25 -10.86
CA ASN A 47 12.61 -16.20 -12.32
C ASN A 47 11.27 -15.68 -12.88
N LEU A 48 10.79 -14.56 -12.33
CA LEU A 48 9.52 -13.94 -12.72
C LEU A 48 9.70 -13.03 -13.95
N PRO A 49 8.69 -12.95 -14.84
CA PRO A 49 8.74 -12.09 -16.01
C PRO A 49 8.58 -10.61 -15.66
N ASP A 50 9.12 -9.73 -16.51
CA ASP A 50 8.97 -8.26 -16.38
C ASP A 50 7.52 -7.77 -16.48
N THR A 51 6.59 -8.62 -16.93
CA THR A 51 5.15 -8.31 -16.88
C THR A 51 4.63 -8.07 -15.47
N VAL A 52 5.34 -8.53 -14.44
CA VAL A 52 5.05 -8.23 -13.03
C VAL A 52 5.22 -6.72 -12.74
N ASP A 53 6.16 -6.03 -13.39
CA ASP A 53 6.43 -4.61 -13.13
C ASP A 53 5.21 -3.74 -13.46
N ALA A 54 4.47 -4.10 -14.52
CA ALA A 54 3.24 -3.42 -14.89
C ALA A 54 2.17 -3.56 -13.82
N ASP A 55 2.06 -4.70 -13.16
CA ASP A 55 1.09 -4.89 -12.08
C ASP A 55 1.45 -4.08 -10.84
N PHE A 56 2.72 -4.00 -10.47
CA PHE A 56 3.17 -3.15 -9.36
C PHE A 56 2.98 -1.66 -9.68
N TYR A 57 3.29 -1.24 -10.92
CA TYR A 57 3.08 0.14 -11.37
C TYR A 57 1.60 0.51 -11.50
N ASN A 58 0.69 -0.42 -11.73
CA ASN A 58 -0.73 -0.09 -11.84
C ASN A 58 -1.54 -0.52 -10.61
N PHE A 59 -0.88 -1.05 -9.58
CA PHE A 59 -1.53 -1.68 -8.43
C PHE A 59 -2.60 -0.80 -7.81
N TRP A 60 -2.39 0.51 -7.70
CA TRP A 60 -3.32 1.44 -7.06
C TRP A 60 -4.29 2.16 -8.02
N LYS A 61 -4.31 1.84 -9.32
CA LYS A 61 -5.32 2.40 -10.23
C LYS A 61 -6.68 1.77 -9.99
N ASP A 62 -7.74 2.56 -9.88
CA ASP A 62 -9.09 2.10 -9.51
C ASP A 62 -9.63 1.01 -10.45
N ASP A 63 -9.35 1.13 -11.75
CA ASP A 63 -9.85 0.24 -12.81
C ASP A 63 -8.87 -0.89 -13.18
N TYR A 64 -7.72 -0.97 -12.50
CA TYR A 64 -6.73 -2.01 -12.77
C TYR A 64 -7.03 -3.30 -12.02
N VAL A 65 -7.18 -4.38 -12.78
CA VAL A 65 -7.49 -5.71 -12.26
C VAL A 65 -6.24 -6.58 -12.31
N LEU A 66 -5.79 -7.04 -11.14
CA LEU A 66 -4.70 -7.99 -11.04
C LEU A 66 -5.17 -9.37 -11.51
N THR A 67 -4.51 -9.97 -12.50
CA THR A 67 -4.82 -11.34 -12.94
C THR A 67 -3.59 -12.22 -13.07
N ASN A 68 -2.40 -11.63 -13.00
CA ASN A 68 -1.16 -12.37 -13.17
C ASN A 68 -0.79 -13.12 -11.88
N ARG A 69 -0.74 -14.45 -11.97
CA ARG A 69 -0.28 -15.32 -10.88
C ARG A 69 1.12 -14.94 -10.38
N ASP A 70 2.01 -14.55 -11.29
CA ASP A 70 3.42 -14.26 -10.97
C ASP A 70 3.54 -13.01 -10.09
N THR A 71 2.60 -12.06 -10.21
CA THR A 71 2.46 -10.93 -9.30
C THR A 71 2.15 -11.39 -7.88
N GLY A 72 1.28 -12.40 -7.73
CA GLY A 72 1.02 -13.02 -6.44
C GLY A 72 2.27 -13.66 -5.83
N CYS A 73 3.08 -14.32 -6.66
CA CYS A 73 4.37 -14.88 -6.22
C CYS A 73 5.36 -13.78 -5.79
N ALA A 74 5.44 -12.67 -6.54
CA ALA A 74 6.29 -11.54 -6.19
C ALA A 74 5.87 -10.92 -4.85
N ILE A 75 4.58 -10.67 -4.64
CA ILE A 75 4.04 -10.15 -3.37
C ILE A 75 4.36 -11.12 -2.22
N MET A 76 4.21 -12.43 -2.44
CA MET A 76 4.56 -13.44 -1.43
C MET A 76 6.05 -13.39 -1.06
N CYS A 77 6.94 -13.28 -2.05
CA CYS A 77 8.37 -13.16 -1.81
C CYS A 77 8.72 -11.89 -1.02
N LEU A 78 8.15 -10.75 -1.39
CA LEU A 78 8.34 -9.48 -0.69
C LEU A 78 7.86 -9.56 0.77
N SER A 79 6.66 -10.09 0.98
CA SER A 79 6.09 -10.30 2.32
C SER A 79 6.97 -11.21 3.20
N ASN A 80 7.58 -12.24 2.62
CA ASN A 80 8.51 -13.11 3.35
C ASN A 80 9.84 -12.40 3.67
N LYS A 81 10.41 -11.64 2.73
CA LYS A 81 11.65 -10.87 2.95
C LYS A 81 11.48 -9.79 4.02
N LEU A 82 10.28 -9.23 4.14
CA LEU A 82 9.91 -8.26 5.18
C LEU A 82 9.36 -8.92 6.45
N GLU A 83 9.34 -10.25 6.49
CA GLU A 83 8.80 -11.05 7.61
C GLU A 83 7.36 -10.67 8.00
N LEU A 84 6.56 -10.20 7.04
CA LEU A 84 5.15 -9.83 7.24
C LEU A 84 4.24 -11.06 7.28
N VAL A 85 4.71 -12.18 6.74
CA VAL A 85 4.00 -13.45 6.70
C VAL A 85 4.87 -14.55 7.32
N SER A 86 4.25 -15.42 8.13
CA SER A 86 4.85 -16.61 8.70
C SER A 86 3.88 -17.78 8.59
N ASP A 87 4.36 -18.94 8.13
CA ASP A 87 3.55 -20.15 7.89
C ASP A 87 2.27 -19.89 7.05
N GLY A 88 2.36 -18.97 6.08
CA GLY A 88 1.25 -18.61 5.20
C GLY A 88 0.16 -17.75 5.85
N LYS A 89 0.43 -17.15 7.02
CA LYS A 89 -0.47 -16.25 7.75
C LYS A 89 0.20 -14.93 8.07
N LEU A 90 -0.60 -13.89 8.31
CA LEU A 90 -0.09 -12.59 8.69
C LEU A 90 0.69 -12.67 10.01
N HIS A 91 1.92 -12.14 10.02
CA HIS A 91 2.64 -11.88 11.25
C HIS A 91 2.25 -10.51 11.81
N HIS A 92 1.24 -10.50 12.67
CA HIS A 92 0.61 -9.27 13.19
C HIS A 92 1.62 -8.28 13.80
N GLY A 93 2.60 -8.74 14.57
CA GLY A 93 3.61 -7.88 15.21
C GLY A 93 4.47 -7.15 14.19
N ASN A 94 5.17 -7.89 13.34
CA ASN A 94 5.96 -7.33 12.22
C ASN A 94 5.15 -6.43 11.29
N THR A 95 3.88 -6.75 11.02
CA THR A 95 3.00 -5.90 10.19
C THR A 95 2.69 -4.57 10.88
N LEU A 96 2.41 -4.61 12.18
CA LEU A 96 2.20 -3.41 13.00
C LEU A 96 3.46 -2.53 13.02
N ASP A 97 4.62 -3.15 13.23
CA ASP A 97 5.91 -2.45 13.28
C ASP A 97 6.28 -1.85 11.93
N PHE A 98 6.06 -2.59 10.84
CA PHE A 98 6.27 -2.11 9.47
C PHE A 98 5.40 -0.88 9.17
N ALA A 99 4.11 -0.91 9.54
CA ALA A 99 3.24 0.26 9.37
C ALA A 99 3.74 1.47 10.18
N LYS A 100 4.14 1.27 11.45
CA LYS A 100 4.66 2.35 12.32
C LYS A 100 5.97 2.94 11.80
N GLN A 101 6.88 2.11 11.29
CA GLN A 101 8.13 2.56 10.67
C GLN A 101 7.89 3.46 9.45
N HIS A 102 6.72 3.35 8.83
CA HIS A 102 6.30 4.15 7.69
C HIS A 102 5.29 5.25 8.05
N GLY A 103 5.23 5.65 9.31
CA GLY A 103 4.52 6.86 9.76
C GLY A 103 3.14 6.61 10.33
N ALA A 104 2.69 5.36 10.44
CA ALA A 104 1.42 5.05 11.08
C ALA A 104 1.51 5.29 12.59
N ASP A 105 0.51 5.94 13.17
CA ASP A 105 0.30 5.84 14.60
C ASP A 105 -0.26 4.45 14.98
N GLU A 106 -0.39 4.17 16.28
CA GLU A 106 -0.92 2.89 16.78
C GLU A 106 -2.30 2.55 16.18
N THR A 107 -3.16 3.55 16.01
CA THR A 107 -4.54 3.34 15.56
C THR A 107 -4.56 2.98 14.09
N VAL A 108 -3.84 3.73 13.25
CA VAL A 108 -3.71 3.47 11.81
C VAL A 108 -3.01 2.13 11.59
N ALA A 109 -1.94 1.84 12.32
CA ALA A 109 -1.21 0.59 12.21
C ALA A 109 -2.09 -0.62 12.56
N GLN A 110 -2.83 -0.55 13.67
CA GLN A 110 -3.76 -1.62 14.05
C GLN A 110 -4.89 -1.77 13.04
N GLN A 111 -5.43 -0.67 12.51
CA GLN A 111 -6.46 -0.71 11.47
C GLN A 111 -5.94 -1.43 10.21
N LEU A 112 -4.69 -1.20 9.80
CA LEU A 112 -4.08 -1.91 8.67
C LEU A 112 -3.93 -3.41 8.94
N VAL A 113 -3.46 -3.78 10.12
CA VAL A 113 -3.36 -5.19 10.55
C VAL A 113 -4.73 -5.87 10.50
N ASP A 114 -5.78 -5.20 11.00
CA ASP A 114 -7.13 -5.75 11.06
C ASP A 114 -7.75 -5.90 9.67
N LEU A 115 -7.49 -4.95 8.75
CA LEU A 115 -7.92 -5.02 7.35
C LEU A 115 -7.26 -6.19 6.63
N ILE A 116 -5.94 -6.32 6.76
CA ILE A 116 -5.18 -7.41 6.13
C ILE A 116 -5.67 -8.76 6.70
N HIS A 117 -5.85 -8.88 8.01
CA HIS A 117 -6.40 -10.10 8.64
C HIS A 117 -7.82 -10.43 8.18
N THR A 118 -8.66 -9.40 8.01
CA THR A 118 -10.02 -9.58 7.50
C THR A 118 -10.01 -10.13 6.08
N CYS A 119 -9.12 -9.61 5.23
CA CYS A 119 -8.92 -10.13 3.89
C CYS A 119 -8.36 -11.56 3.87
N GLU A 120 -7.45 -11.92 4.79
CA GLU A 120 -6.95 -13.30 4.95
C GLU A 120 -8.10 -14.28 5.19
N LYS A 121 -9.02 -13.91 6.08
CA LYS A 121 -10.17 -14.74 6.48
C LYS A 121 -11.29 -14.82 5.45
N ALA A 122 -11.40 -13.81 4.59
CA ALA A 122 -12.48 -13.73 3.59
C ALA A 122 -12.25 -14.68 2.40
N LEU A 123 -11.02 -15.16 2.22
CA LEU A 123 -10.65 -15.95 1.05
C LEU A 123 -10.83 -17.45 1.30
N PRO A 124 -11.28 -18.20 0.27
CA PRO A 124 -11.25 -19.65 0.33
C PRO A 124 -9.81 -20.14 0.41
N ASP A 125 -9.61 -21.34 0.93
CA ASP A 125 -8.30 -21.97 0.89
C ASP A 125 -7.99 -22.37 -0.56
N LEU A 126 -7.11 -21.63 -1.21
CA LEU A 126 -6.63 -21.89 -2.56
C LEU A 126 -5.39 -22.77 -2.48
N GLU A 127 -5.35 -23.84 -3.29
CA GLU A 127 -4.20 -24.75 -3.36
C GLU A 127 -2.92 -24.05 -3.81
N ASP A 128 -3.04 -23.04 -4.67
CA ASP A 128 -1.93 -22.27 -5.19
C ASP A 128 -1.61 -21.08 -4.27
N PRO A 129 -0.45 -21.06 -3.58
CA PRO A 129 -0.09 -20.00 -2.65
C PRO A 129 0.04 -18.63 -3.32
N CYS A 130 0.49 -18.58 -4.58
CA CYS A 130 0.63 -17.32 -5.29
C CYS A 130 -0.73 -16.72 -5.64
N LEU A 131 -1.69 -17.54 -6.06
CA LEU A 131 -3.07 -17.08 -6.29
C LEU A 131 -3.74 -16.65 -4.98
N LYS A 132 -3.51 -17.37 -3.88
CA LYS A 132 -3.99 -16.98 -2.55
C LYS A 132 -3.52 -15.59 -2.16
N VAL A 133 -2.21 -15.31 -2.30
CA VAL A 133 -1.64 -14.00 -2.01
C VAL A 133 -2.13 -12.93 -2.98
N LEU A 134 -2.34 -13.28 -4.26
CA LEU A 134 -2.92 -12.36 -5.24
C LEU A 134 -4.34 -11.91 -4.86
N GLU A 135 -5.20 -12.86 -4.48
CA GLU A 135 -6.56 -12.53 -4.01
C GLU A 135 -6.54 -11.75 -2.70
N TRP A 136 -5.57 -12.03 -1.82
CA TRP A 136 -5.38 -11.27 -0.59
C TRP A 136 -5.03 -9.81 -0.88
N ALA A 137 -4.09 -9.59 -1.80
CA ALA A 137 -3.70 -8.26 -2.23
C ALA A 137 -4.85 -7.49 -2.90
N LYS A 138 -5.69 -8.16 -3.69
CA LYS A 138 -6.91 -7.55 -4.28
C LYS A 138 -7.90 -7.10 -3.21
N CYS A 139 -8.17 -7.94 -2.22
CA CYS A 139 -9.05 -7.57 -1.11
C CYS A 139 -8.49 -6.37 -0.37
N PHE A 140 -7.19 -6.38 -0.03
CA PHE A 140 -6.54 -5.27 0.65
C PHE A 140 -6.63 -3.97 -0.18
N LYS A 141 -6.33 -4.03 -1.48
CA LYS A 141 -6.49 -2.91 -2.42
C LYS A 141 -7.90 -2.33 -2.32
N ILE A 142 -8.94 -3.16 -2.41
CA ILE A 142 -10.35 -2.72 -2.34
C ILE A 142 -10.64 -1.98 -1.03
N GLU A 143 -10.21 -2.51 0.12
CA GLU A 143 -10.44 -1.87 1.41
C GLU A 143 -9.70 -0.53 1.55
N ILE A 144 -8.46 -0.45 1.08
CA ILE A 144 -7.69 0.81 1.07
C ILE A 144 -8.35 1.87 0.17
N HIS A 145 -8.91 1.48 -0.98
CA HIS A 145 -9.69 2.40 -1.82
C HIS A 145 -10.97 2.88 -1.12
N LYS A 146 -11.70 2.01 -0.39
CA LYS A 146 -12.90 2.42 0.37
C LYS A 146 -12.60 3.47 1.44
N LEU A 147 -11.38 3.44 1.98
CA LEU A 147 -10.90 4.42 2.97
C LEU A 147 -10.35 5.70 2.33
N ASN A 148 -10.23 5.77 1.00
CA ASN A 148 -9.52 6.82 0.26
C ASN A 148 -8.02 6.91 0.61
N TRP A 149 -7.42 5.80 1.05
CA TRP A 149 -6.00 5.76 1.46
C TRP A 149 -5.06 5.34 0.34
N ALA A 150 -5.60 4.94 -0.82
CA ALA A 150 -4.80 4.55 -1.97
C ALA A 150 -3.98 5.74 -2.49
N PRO A 151 -2.65 5.62 -2.64
CA PRO A 151 -1.83 6.66 -3.25
C PRO A 151 -2.10 6.75 -4.75
N THR A 152 -1.95 7.94 -5.33
CA THR A 152 -2.02 8.08 -6.79
C THR A 152 -0.73 7.61 -7.44
N MET A 153 -0.82 7.15 -8.68
CA MET A 153 0.38 6.68 -9.39
C MET A 153 1.39 7.80 -9.67
N ASP A 154 0.91 9.02 -9.88
CA ASP A 154 1.78 10.19 -10.08
C ASP A 154 2.62 10.48 -8.82
N VAL A 155 2.02 10.32 -7.63
CA VAL A 155 2.72 10.49 -6.36
C VAL A 155 3.77 9.39 -6.18
N LEU A 156 3.43 8.12 -6.40
CA LEU A 156 4.39 7.02 -6.28
C LEU A 156 5.55 7.16 -7.28
N ALA A 157 5.26 7.49 -8.54
CA ALA A 157 6.29 7.69 -9.56
C ALA A 157 7.22 8.86 -9.22
N GLY A 158 6.68 9.97 -8.71
CA GLY A 158 7.47 11.12 -8.30
C GLY A 158 8.47 10.79 -7.19
N GLU A 159 8.05 10.01 -6.19
CA GLU A 159 8.91 9.63 -5.06
C GLU A 159 9.98 8.60 -5.47
N MET A 160 9.65 7.63 -6.33
CA MET A 160 10.62 6.68 -6.86
C MET A 160 11.76 7.37 -7.63
N LEU A 161 11.46 8.45 -8.35
CA LEU A 161 12.46 9.25 -9.05
C LEU A 161 13.28 10.14 -8.11
N ALA A 162 12.73 10.51 -6.95
CA ALA A 162 13.41 11.32 -5.95
C ALA A 162 14.42 10.52 -5.08
N GLU A 163 14.28 9.19 -5.02
CA GLU A 163 15.22 8.29 -4.33
C GLU A 163 16.46 7.89 -5.17
N ILE A 164 16.59 8.36 -6.43
CA ILE A 164 17.74 8.16 -7.33
C ILE A 164 18.70 9.35 -7.28
#